data_AF-A0A379SZ15-F1
#
_entry.id   AF-A0A379SZ15-F1
#
_cell.length_a   1.000
_cell.length_b   1.000
_cell.length_c   1.000
_cell.angle_alpha   90.00
_cell.angle_beta   90.00
_cell.angle_gamma   90.00
#
_symmetry.space_group_name_H-M   'P 1'
#
loop_
_entity.id
_entity.type
_entity.pdbx_description
1 polymer ?
#
loop_
_entity_poly.entity_id
_entity_poly.type
_entity_poly.pdbx_seq_one_letter_code
_entity_poly.pdbx_strand_id
1 'polypeptide(L)'
;MSELKIAVSRHCPDCFSTQRNIVNVDESRFIDVAAIVLSIDDIERGKLDEIDATGYGIPVFIATHDEGRVPPEYLSRISGVFEYNESRTAFYGRQLETAASHYETQLRPPFFRALVDYVNQGNSAFDCPGHQGGEFFRRHPAGNQFVEYFGETLFRSDLCNADVAMGDLLIHEGAPCIAQQHAAKNL
;
A
#
# COMPACT_ATOMS: atom_id res chain seq x y z
N MET A 1 -1.53 8.36 6.16
CA MET A 1 -1.71 8.03 4.72
C MET A 1 -3.06 7.36 4.57
N SER A 2 -3.79 7.62 3.49
CA SER A 2 -4.98 6.83 3.17
C SER A 2 -4.57 5.42 2.79
N GLU A 3 -5.31 4.42 3.28
CA GLU A 3 -5.17 3.04 2.82
C GLU A 3 -5.47 2.95 1.32
N LEU A 4 -4.74 2.10 0.61
CA LEU A 4 -5.04 1.77 -0.78
C LEU A 4 -6.37 1.02 -0.86
N LYS A 5 -7.00 1.16 -2.01
CA LYS A 5 -8.35 0.68 -2.31
C LYS A 5 -8.34 -0.79 -2.69
N ILE A 6 -9.52 -1.39 -2.76
CA ILE A 6 -9.75 -2.70 -3.37
C ILE A 6 -10.44 -2.48 -4.70
N ALA A 7 -9.90 -3.05 -5.78
CA ALA A 7 -10.58 -3.05 -7.07
C ALA A 7 -11.45 -4.30 -7.22
N VAL A 8 -12.72 -4.12 -7.54
CA VAL A 8 -13.69 -5.23 -7.64
C VAL A 8 -14.43 -5.15 -8.97
N SER A 9 -14.56 -6.28 -9.65
CA SER A 9 -15.38 -6.38 -10.86
C SER A 9 -16.87 -6.28 -10.54
N ARG A 10 -17.66 -5.72 -11.47
CA ARG A 10 -19.13 -5.66 -11.34
C ARG A 10 -19.77 -7.04 -11.42
N HIS A 11 -19.06 -8.01 -11.98
CA HIS A 11 -19.54 -9.39 -12.15
C HIS A 11 -19.24 -10.26 -10.92
N CYS A 12 -18.59 -9.72 -9.88
CA CYS A 12 -18.30 -10.46 -8.67
C CYS A 12 -19.53 -10.60 -7.77
N PRO A 13 -19.78 -11.79 -7.19
CA PRO A 13 -20.72 -11.93 -6.09
C PRO A 13 -20.22 -11.24 -4.81
N ASP A 14 -21.16 -10.93 -3.90
CA ASP A 14 -20.90 -10.43 -2.55
C ASP A 14 -20.30 -11.53 -1.65
N CYS A 15 -19.06 -11.91 -1.94
CA CYS A 15 -18.37 -13.03 -1.29
C CYS A 15 -17.39 -12.61 -0.19
N PHE A 16 -17.15 -11.32 0.03
CA PHE A 16 -16.24 -10.83 1.07
C PHE A 16 -16.72 -9.51 1.67
N SER A 17 -16.20 -9.16 2.84
CA SER A 17 -16.38 -7.84 3.46
C SER A 17 -15.05 -7.10 3.59
N THR A 18 -15.06 -5.78 3.48
CA THR A 18 -13.88 -4.95 3.69
C THR A 18 -14.27 -3.58 4.24
N GLN A 19 -13.36 -2.95 4.98
CA GLN A 19 -13.49 -1.56 5.42
C GLN A 19 -12.80 -0.58 4.45
N ARG A 20 -12.00 -1.10 3.51
CA ARG A 20 -11.32 -0.28 2.49
C ARG A 20 -12.31 0.23 1.46
N ASN A 21 -11.99 1.37 0.86
CA ASN A 21 -12.76 1.89 -0.27
C ASN A 21 -12.69 0.92 -1.45
N ILE A 22 -13.84 0.65 -2.07
CA ILE A 22 -13.95 -0.18 -3.26
C ILE A 22 -14.03 0.70 -4.50
N VAL A 23 -13.27 0.33 -5.53
CA VAL A 23 -13.34 0.92 -6.88
C VAL A 23 -13.62 -0.14 -7.91
N ASN A 24 -14.15 0.29 -9.06
CA ASN A 24 -14.39 -0.62 -10.16
C ASN A 24 -13.07 -0.99 -10.88
N VAL A 25 -12.91 -2.27 -11.24
CA VAL A 25 -11.75 -2.75 -12.00
C VAL A 25 -11.61 -2.05 -13.36
N ASP A 26 -12.71 -1.81 -14.08
CA ASP A 26 -12.68 -1.22 -15.42
C ASP A 26 -12.44 0.30 -15.41
N GLU A 27 -12.62 0.95 -14.27
CA GLU A 27 -12.41 2.40 -14.10
C GLU A 27 -11.06 2.71 -13.42
N SER A 28 -10.35 1.68 -12.94
CA SER A 28 -9.12 1.84 -12.18
C SER A 28 -7.88 1.78 -13.07
N ARG A 29 -6.87 2.56 -12.69
CA ARG A 29 -5.50 2.43 -13.22
C ARG A 29 -4.61 1.55 -12.33
N PHE A 30 -5.18 0.96 -11.28
CA PHE A 30 -4.54 0.11 -10.29
C PHE A 30 -3.41 0.75 -9.44
N ILE A 31 -3.07 2.02 -9.66
CA ILE A 31 -2.00 2.75 -8.94
C ILE A 31 -2.33 2.90 -7.44
N ASP A 32 -3.60 3.01 -7.09
CA ASP A 32 -4.10 3.21 -5.73
C ASP A 32 -4.83 1.96 -5.19
N VAL A 33 -4.49 0.77 -5.70
CA VAL A 33 -5.15 -0.50 -5.38
C VAL A 33 -4.17 -1.45 -4.67
N ALA A 34 -4.61 -2.08 -3.58
CA ALA A 34 -3.80 -3.06 -2.84
C ALA A 34 -4.19 -4.52 -3.06
N ALA A 35 -5.39 -4.79 -3.56
CA ALA A 35 -5.80 -6.11 -4.02
C ALA A 35 -6.95 -5.99 -5.02
N ILE A 36 -7.07 -7.01 -5.88
CA ILE A 36 -8.06 -7.05 -6.95
C ILE A 36 -8.94 -8.29 -6.77
N VAL A 37 -10.25 -8.14 -6.95
CA VAL A 37 -11.20 -9.26 -6.99
C VAL A 37 -11.88 -9.28 -8.36
N LEU A 38 -11.68 -10.37 -9.10
CA LEU A 38 -12.24 -10.60 -10.44
C LEU A 38 -13.26 -11.74 -10.42
N SER A 39 -14.13 -11.79 -11.41
CA SER A 39 -14.95 -12.96 -11.73
C SER A 39 -14.26 -13.89 -12.73
N ILE A 40 -14.84 -15.06 -12.97
CA ILE A 40 -14.35 -15.98 -14.02
C ILE A 40 -14.50 -15.35 -15.42
N ASP A 41 -15.58 -14.60 -15.69
CA ASP A 41 -15.78 -13.94 -16.98
C ASP A 41 -14.71 -12.86 -17.24
N ASP A 42 -14.23 -12.18 -16.19
CA ASP A 42 -13.17 -11.17 -16.36
C ASP A 42 -11.82 -11.81 -16.75
N ILE A 43 -11.47 -12.97 -16.18
CA ILE A 43 -10.23 -13.67 -16.56
C ILE A 43 -10.33 -14.24 -17.99
N GLU A 44 -11.50 -14.76 -18.39
CA GLU A 44 -11.74 -15.24 -19.76
C GLU A 44 -11.67 -14.12 -20.80
N ARG A 45 -11.99 -12.88 -20.39
CA ARG A 45 -11.83 -11.65 -21.20
C ARG A 45 -10.41 -11.10 -21.20
N GLY A 46 -9.45 -11.75 -20.54
CA GLY A 46 -8.04 -11.35 -20.52
C GLY A 46 -7.71 -10.26 -19.50
N LYS A 47 -8.59 -9.95 -18.53
CA LYS A 47 -8.33 -8.91 -17.51
C LYS A 47 -7.09 -9.21 -16.67
N LEU A 48 -6.81 -10.50 -16.43
CA LEU A 48 -5.61 -10.91 -15.70
C LEU A 48 -4.32 -10.57 -16.47
N ASP A 49 -4.34 -10.66 -17.80
CA ASP A 49 -3.20 -10.29 -18.65
C ASP A 49 -2.98 -8.77 -18.63
N GLU A 50 -4.06 -7.98 -18.62
CA GLU A 50 -3.98 -6.52 -18.46
C GLU A 50 -3.35 -6.13 -17.12
N ILE A 51 -3.72 -6.81 -16.03
CA ILE A 51 -3.16 -6.57 -14.70
C ILE A 51 -1.68 -6.95 -14.65
N ASP A 52 -1.31 -8.11 -15.18
CA ASP A 52 0.09 -8.55 -15.19
C ASP A 52 0.97 -7.62 -16.04
N ALA A 53 0.44 -7.08 -17.14
CA ALA A 53 1.14 -6.11 -17.97
C ALA A 53 1.48 -4.79 -17.24
N THR A 54 0.80 -4.47 -16.13
CA THR A 54 1.18 -3.31 -15.30
C THR A 54 2.53 -3.49 -14.60
N GLY A 55 2.92 -4.74 -14.34
CA GLY A 55 4.09 -5.07 -13.53
C GLY A 55 3.96 -4.71 -12.04
N TYR A 56 2.77 -4.33 -11.56
CA TYR A 56 2.57 -3.88 -10.18
C TYR A 56 2.55 -5.02 -9.16
N GLY A 57 2.35 -6.27 -9.59
CA GLY A 57 2.36 -7.44 -8.71
C GLY A 57 1.24 -7.43 -7.65
N ILE A 58 0.10 -6.81 -7.96
CA ILE A 58 -1.04 -6.69 -7.04
C ILE A 58 -1.67 -8.08 -6.84
N PRO A 59 -1.95 -8.51 -5.59
CA PRO A 59 -2.60 -9.79 -5.34
C PRO A 59 -4.02 -9.82 -5.94
N VAL A 60 -4.30 -10.84 -6.76
CA VAL A 60 -5.58 -11.05 -7.43
C VAL A 60 -6.33 -12.23 -6.82
N PHE A 61 -7.60 -12.04 -6.50
CA PHE A 61 -8.52 -13.08 -6.05
C PHE A 61 -9.63 -13.28 -7.07
N ILE A 62 -10.10 -14.53 -7.23
CA ILE A 62 -11.22 -14.84 -8.12
C ILE A 62 -12.46 -15.15 -7.29
N ALA A 63 -13.51 -14.39 -7.48
CA ALA A 63 -14.84 -14.63 -6.92
C ALA A 63 -15.67 -15.51 -7.86
N THR A 64 -16.24 -16.59 -7.32
CA THR A 64 -17.03 -17.56 -8.07
C THR A 64 -18.42 -17.74 -7.44
N HIS A 65 -19.41 -18.02 -8.29
CA HIS A 65 -20.70 -18.58 -7.85
C HIS A 65 -20.59 -20.10 -7.70
N ASP A 66 -21.61 -20.73 -7.09
CA ASP A 66 -21.66 -22.17 -6.86
C ASP A 66 -21.29 -22.97 -8.12
N GLU A 67 -20.39 -23.94 -7.95
CA GLU A 67 -19.81 -24.82 -8.99
C GLU A 67 -18.85 -24.17 -10.00
N GLY A 68 -18.62 -22.85 -9.93
CA GLY A 68 -17.64 -22.16 -10.77
C GLY A 68 -16.21 -22.63 -10.48
N ARG A 69 -15.52 -23.17 -11.49
CA ARG A 69 -14.13 -23.63 -11.40
C ARG A 69 -13.20 -22.68 -12.13
N VAL A 70 -12.20 -22.17 -11.41
CA VAL A 70 -11.10 -21.43 -12.02
C VAL A 70 -10.27 -22.41 -12.85
N PRO A 71 -10.01 -22.12 -14.14
CA PRO A 71 -9.18 -22.99 -14.97
C PRO A 71 -7.75 -23.13 -14.41
N PRO A 72 -7.15 -24.33 -14.41
CA PRO A 72 -5.86 -24.61 -13.78
C PRO A 72 -4.70 -23.70 -14.23
N GLU A 73 -4.75 -23.22 -15.47
CA GLU A 73 -3.75 -22.33 -16.06
C GLU A 73 -3.65 -20.96 -15.37
N TYR A 74 -4.70 -20.53 -14.66
CA TYR A 74 -4.71 -19.25 -13.93
C TYR A 74 -4.32 -19.39 -12.45
N LEU A 75 -4.30 -20.62 -11.91
CA LEU A 75 -4.11 -20.84 -10.47
C LEU A 75 -2.76 -20.35 -9.94
N SER A 76 -1.71 -20.34 -10.78
CA SER A 76 -0.39 -19.84 -10.40
C SER A 76 -0.28 -18.31 -10.35
N ARG A 77 -1.25 -17.60 -10.94
CA ARG A 77 -1.27 -16.13 -11.09
C ARG A 77 -2.17 -15.45 -10.06
N ILE A 78 -2.96 -16.22 -9.31
CA ILE A 78 -3.93 -15.70 -8.33
C ILE A 78 -3.50 -16.02 -6.91
N SER A 79 -3.91 -15.16 -5.97
CA SER A 79 -3.66 -15.30 -4.54
C SER A 79 -4.72 -16.14 -3.82
N GLY A 80 -5.89 -16.33 -4.42
CA GLY A 80 -6.94 -17.16 -3.85
C GLY A 80 -8.25 -17.14 -4.63
N VAL A 81 -9.18 -18.00 -4.20
CA VAL A 81 -10.52 -18.12 -4.75
C VAL A 81 -11.54 -17.93 -3.64
N PHE A 82 -12.52 -17.07 -3.89
CA PHE A 82 -13.64 -16.78 -2.99
C PHE A 82 -14.91 -17.36 -3.60
N GLU A 83 -15.49 -18.34 -2.91
CA GLU A 83 -16.77 -18.92 -3.30
C GLU A 83 -17.88 -18.12 -2.61
N TYR A 84 -18.96 -17.83 -3.33
CA TYR A 84 -20.12 -17.18 -2.72
C TYR A 84 -20.68 -18.05 -1.58
N ASN A 85 -20.53 -17.55 -0.36
CA ASN A 85 -21.10 -18.17 0.84
C ASN A 85 -21.22 -17.11 1.92
N GLU A 86 -22.45 -16.79 2.32
CA GLU A 86 -22.73 -15.75 3.33
C GLU A 86 -21.95 -15.96 4.63
N SER A 87 -21.78 -17.22 5.06
CA SER A 87 -21.05 -17.56 6.30
C SER A 87 -19.53 -17.35 6.21
N ARG A 88 -18.98 -17.22 4.99
CA ARG A 88 -17.53 -17.07 4.74
C ARG A 88 -17.11 -15.65 4.38
N THR A 89 -18.05 -14.74 4.17
CA THR A 89 -17.80 -13.32 3.80
C THR A 89 -16.76 -12.64 4.69
N ALA A 90 -16.92 -12.74 6.01
CA ALA A 90 -15.97 -12.16 6.97
C ALA A 90 -14.60 -12.85 6.97
N PHE A 91 -14.55 -14.15 6.65
CA PHE A 91 -13.30 -14.89 6.54
C PHE A 91 -12.52 -14.48 5.30
N TYR A 92 -13.18 -14.42 4.14
CA TYR A 92 -12.58 -13.94 2.89
C TYR A 92 -12.15 -12.48 2.98
N GLY A 93 -12.94 -11.64 3.67
CA GLY A 93 -12.55 -10.27 3.99
C GLY A 93 -11.21 -10.17 4.72
N ARG A 94 -10.98 -11.03 5.73
CA ARG A 94 -9.68 -11.09 6.43
C ARG A 94 -8.54 -11.58 5.55
N GLN A 95 -8.79 -12.54 4.66
CA GLN A 95 -7.77 -13.01 3.71
C GLN A 95 -7.37 -11.90 2.74
N LEU A 96 -8.36 -11.19 2.18
CA LEU A 96 -8.16 -10.06 1.30
C LEU A 96 -7.38 -8.93 2.00
N GLU A 97 -7.77 -8.58 3.22
CA GLU A 97 -7.08 -7.54 4.01
C GLU A 97 -5.64 -7.92 4.31
N THR A 98 -5.39 -9.19 4.66
CA THR A 98 -4.03 -9.68 4.94
C THR A 98 -3.14 -9.53 3.70
N ALA A 99 -3.65 -9.90 2.53
CA ALA A 99 -2.91 -9.76 1.27
C ALA A 99 -2.70 -8.28 0.89
N ALA A 100 -3.72 -7.44 1.02
CA ALA A 100 -3.65 -6.01 0.74
C ALA A 100 -2.62 -5.29 1.64
N SER A 101 -2.66 -5.54 2.94
CA SER A 101 -1.71 -4.97 3.92
C SER A 101 -0.28 -5.45 3.69
N HIS A 102 -0.11 -6.73 3.30
CA HIS A 102 1.20 -7.28 2.93
C HIS A 102 1.77 -6.57 1.71
N TYR A 103 0.96 -6.40 0.66
CA TYR A 103 1.34 -5.71 -0.56
C TYR A 103 1.74 -4.24 -0.30
N GLU A 104 0.93 -3.48 0.44
CA GLU A 104 1.25 -2.09 0.83
C GLU A 104 2.55 -1.96 1.65
N THR A 105 2.85 -2.98 2.45
CA THR A 105 4.07 -3.00 3.24
C THR A 105 5.29 -3.23 2.36
N GLN A 106 5.18 -4.11 1.34
CA GLN A 106 6.25 -4.40 0.38
C GLN A 106 6.45 -3.30 -0.66
N LEU A 107 5.40 -2.52 -0.98
CA LEU A 107 5.50 -1.39 -1.90
C LEU A 107 6.48 -0.31 -1.43
N ARG A 108 6.70 -0.18 -0.12
CA ARG A 108 7.57 0.85 0.44
C ARG A 108 9.03 0.40 0.40
N PRO A 109 9.91 1.08 -0.37
CA PRO A 109 11.33 0.79 -0.34
C PRO A 109 11.91 0.97 1.08
N PRO A 110 13.02 0.31 1.42
CA PRO A 110 13.49 0.20 2.80
C PRO A 110 13.61 1.53 3.56
N PHE A 111 14.20 2.56 2.95
CA PHE A 111 14.35 3.87 3.60
C PHE A 111 13.01 4.58 3.80
N PHE A 112 12.13 4.54 2.79
CA PHE A 112 10.80 5.16 2.90
C PHE A 112 9.94 4.47 3.95
N ARG A 113 10.03 3.13 4.06
CA ARG A 113 9.36 2.37 5.12
C ARG A 113 9.82 2.82 6.50
N ALA A 114 11.13 2.88 6.72
CA ALA A 114 11.71 3.32 7.98
C ALA A 114 11.27 4.75 8.34
N LEU A 115 11.26 5.67 7.38
CA LEU A 115 10.85 7.06 7.59
C LEU A 115 9.37 7.15 8.01
N VAL A 116 8.48 6.45 7.31
CA VAL A 116 7.05 6.42 7.68
C VAL A 116 6.85 5.84 9.08
N ASP A 117 7.53 4.74 9.40
CA ASP A 117 7.44 4.12 10.72
C ASP A 117 8.00 5.03 11.83
N TYR A 118 9.08 5.77 11.55
CA TYR A 118 9.66 6.74 12.48
C TYR A 118 8.71 7.90 12.75
N VAL A 119 8.17 8.52 11.70
CA VAL A 119 7.21 9.64 11.82
C VAL A 119 5.96 9.21 12.59
N ASN A 120 5.45 8.00 12.35
CA ASN A 120 4.26 7.48 13.04
C ASN A 120 4.46 7.23 14.54
N GLN A 121 5.71 7.14 15.04
CA GLN A 121 5.97 7.03 16.48
C GLN A 121 5.70 8.34 17.22
N GLY A 122 5.68 9.48 16.53
CA GLY A 122 5.34 10.77 17.13
C GLY A 122 6.34 11.25 18.19
N ASN A 123 7.62 10.90 18.02
CA ASN A 123 8.68 11.29 18.96
C ASN A 123 8.81 12.82 19.06
N SER A 124 9.18 13.31 20.26
CA SER A 124 9.48 14.74 20.46
C SER A 124 10.93 15.03 20.05
N ALA A 125 11.10 15.92 19.06
CA ALA A 125 12.41 16.32 18.55
C ALA A 125 13.00 17.47 19.38
N PHE A 126 14.21 17.29 19.92
CA PHE A 126 14.99 18.31 20.63
C PHE A 126 16.36 18.56 19.99
N ASP A 127 16.51 18.09 18.77
CA ASP A 127 17.66 18.15 17.90
C ASP A 127 17.38 19.11 16.73
N CYS A 128 18.20 19.01 15.68
CA CYS A 128 17.93 19.69 14.42
C CYS A 128 16.98 18.85 13.56
N PRO A 129 16.19 19.43 12.64
CA PRO A 129 16.06 20.87 12.35
C PRO A 129 15.32 21.64 13.45
N GLY A 130 15.72 22.89 13.70
CA GLY A 130 15.18 23.73 14.78
C GLY A 130 13.69 24.10 14.67
N HIS A 131 13.04 23.79 13.54
CA HIS A 131 11.58 23.93 13.44
C HIS A 131 10.81 22.77 14.07
N GLN A 132 11.49 21.67 14.42
CA GLN A 132 11.00 20.55 15.24
C GLN A 132 9.64 20.03 14.80
N GLY A 133 9.57 19.44 13.61
CA GLY A 133 8.29 18.96 13.05
C GLY A 133 7.36 20.06 12.54
N GLY A 134 7.81 21.32 12.51
CA GLY A 134 7.04 22.47 12.01
C GLY A 134 6.42 23.32 13.12
N GLU A 135 6.59 22.92 14.38
CA GLU A 135 6.07 23.62 15.57
C GLU A 135 6.57 25.07 15.66
N PHE A 136 7.81 25.34 15.26
CA PHE A 136 8.32 26.72 15.22
C PHE A 136 7.54 27.59 14.22
N PHE A 137 7.27 27.08 13.01
CA PHE A 137 6.56 27.82 11.98
C PHE A 137 5.13 28.15 12.40
N ARG A 138 4.45 27.23 13.09
CA ARG A 138 3.08 27.44 13.59
C ARG A 138 2.95 28.60 14.60
N ARG A 139 4.05 29.12 15.15
CA ARG A 139 4.05 30.27 16.08
C ARG A 139 3.93 31.64 15.40
N HIS A 140 4.01 31.71 14.08
CA HIS A 140 3.88 32.96 13.32
C HIS A 140 2.79 32.83 12.25
N PRO A 141 1.90 33.82 12.02
CA PRO A 141 0.81 33.70 11.03
C PRO A 141 1.27 33.27 9.64
N ALA A 142 2.37 33.84 9.14
CA ALA A 142 2.96 33.44 7.86
C ALA A 142 3.53 32.00 7.90
N GLY A 143 4.11 31.59 9.02
CA GLY A 143 4.63 30.23 9.17
C GLY A 143 3.52 29.19 9.31
N ASN A 144 2.39 29.53 9.94
CA ASN A 144 1.24 28.65 9.98
C ASN A 144 0.66 28.44 8.57
N GLN A 145 0.53 29.50 7.75
CA GLN A 145 0.14 29.36 6.35
C GLN A 145 1.13 28.49 5.55
N PHE A 146 2.43 28.58 5.85
CA PHE A 146 3.45 27.75 5.23
C PHE A 146 3.29 26.26 5.59
N VAL A 147 3.01 25.94 6.85
CA VAL A 147 2.76 24.55 7.27
C VAL A 147 1.46 24.02 6.67
N GLU A 148 0.39 24.80 6.65
CA GLU A 148 -0.88 24.39 6.03
C GLU A 148 -0.74 24.18 4.51
N TYR A 149 0.07 24.99 3.83
CA TYR A 149 0.30 24.86 2.40
C TYR A 149 1.01 23.56 2.02
N PHE A 150 2.09 23.20 2.74
CA PHE A 150 2.88 22.00 2.45
C PHE A 150 2.36 20.73 3.14
N GLY A 151 1.60 20.88 4.21
CA GLY A 151 1.15 19.79 5.07
C GLY A 151 2.17 19.41 6.14
N GLU A 152 1.68 18.99 7.30
CA GLU A 152 2.50 18.68 8.48
C GLU A 152 3.50 17.54 8.25
N THR A 153 3.11 16.51 7.48
CA THR A 153 3.96 15.34 7.25
C THR A 153 5.31 15.70 6.65
N LEU A 154 5.38 16.72 5.78
CA LEU A 154 6.64 17.17 5.19
C LEU A 154 7.64 17.58 6.29
N PHE A 155 7.20 18.39 7.24
CA PHE A 155 8.05 18.90 8.33
C PHE A 155 8.36 17.84 9.38
N ARG A 156 7.42 16.92 9.64
CA ARG A 156 7.65 15.78 10.55
C ARG A 156 8.68 14.79 9.98
N SER A 157 8.80 14.71 8.65
CA SER A 157 9.78 13.88 7.96
C SER A 157 11.14 14.55 7.71
N ASP A 158 11.30 15.82 8.08
CA ASP A 158 12.57 16.53 7.98
C ASP A 158 13.40 16.28 9.25
N LEU A 159 14.35 15.35 9.12
CA LEU A 159 15.11 14.71 10.19
C LEU A 159 16.62 14.96 10.02
N CYS A 160 17.41 14.73 11.05
CA CYS A 160 18.86 14.88 11.02
C CYS A 160 19.61 13.62 11.48
N ASN A 161 20.93 13.73 11.57
CA ASN A 161 21.81 12.65 12.01
C ASN A 161 21.61 12.21 13.47
N ALA A 162 20.92 13.00 14.30
CA ALA A 162 20.59 12.63 15.67
C ALA A 162 19.39 11.66 15.74
N ASP A 163 18.61 11.53 14.66
CA ASP A 163 17.56 10.52 14.51
C ASP A 163 18.14 9.13 14.20
N VAL A 164 18.98 8.61 15.10
CA VAL A 164 19.82 7.41 14.87
C VAL A 164 19.04 6.15 14.47
N ALA A 165 17.74 6.07 14.77
CA ALA A 165 16.88 4.96 14.33
C ALA A 165 16.75 4.89 12.79
N MET A 166 16.98 6.02 12.10
CA MET A 166 17.02 6.11 10.64
C MET A 166 18.38 5.67 10.04
N GLY A 167 19.41 5.45 10.85
CA GLY A 167 20.76 5.11 10.38
C GLY A 167 21.58 6.32 9.93
N ASP A 168 22.60 6.08 9.11
CA ASP A 168 23.55 7.12 8.66
C ASP A 168 23.69 7.12 7.13
N LEU A 169 23.38 8.26 6.52
CA LEU A 169 23.43 8.47 5.08
C LEU A 169 24.86 8.63 4.53
N LEU A 170 25.80 9.15 5.34
CA LEU A 170 27.16 9.51 4.93
C LEU A 170 28.11 8.32 4.98
N ILE A 171 28.00 7.49 6.01
CA ILE A 171 28.82 6.27 6.16
C ILE A 171 28.05 4.99 5.83
N HIS A 172 26.83 5.11 5.33
CA HIS A 172 26.04 4.00 4.80
C HIS A 172 25.71 2.93 5.85
N GLU A 173 25.00 3.34 6.90
CA GLU A 173 24.54 2.43 7.97
C GLU A 173 23.01 2.42 8.08
N GLY A 174 22.44 1.31 8.56
CA GLY A 174 21.00 1.19 8.80
C GLY A 174 20.15 1.26 7.52
N ALA A 175 19.01 1.97 7.60
CA ALA A 175 18.04 2.06 6.51
C ALA A 175 18.62 2.65 5.19
N PRO A 176 19.48 3.68 5.20
CA PRO A 176 20.21 4.16 4.02
C PRO A 176 20.96 3.06 3.27
N CYS A 177 21.76 2.27 4.00
CA CYS A 177 22.56 1.19 3.42
C CYS A 177 21.67 0.13 2.75
N ILE A 178 20.62 -0.30 3.46
CA ILE A 178 19.67 -1.31 2.96
C ILE A 178 18.97 -0.79 1.69
N ALA A 179 18.60 0.49 1.66
CA ALA A 179 17.97 1.08 0.47
C ALA A 179 18.94 1.17 -0.71
N GLN A 180 20.21 1.52 -0.49
CA GLN A 180 21.22 1.53 -1.54
C GLN A 180 21.51 0.12 -2.09
N GLN A 181 21.58 -0.89 -1.22
CA GLN A 181 21.71 -2.29 -1.63
C GLN A 181 20.47 -2.77 -2.40
N HIS A 182 19.28 -2.35 -1.99
CA HIS A 182 18.04 -2.65 -2.71
C HIS A 182 18.06 -2.02 -4.11
N ALA A 183 18.47 -0.76 -4.24
CA ALA A 183 18.62 -0.11 -5.54
C ALA A 183 19.65 -0.83 -6.42
N ALA A 184 20.79 -1.25 -5.86
CA ALA A 184 21.85 -1.95 -6.60
C ALA A 184 21.43 -3.33 -7.15
N LYS A 185 20.45 -4.00 -6.52
CA LYS A 185 19.90 -5.29 -7.00
C LYS A 185 18.96 -5.14 -8.20
N ASN A 186 18.42 -3.94 -8.41
CA ASN A 186 17.38 -3.65 -9.42
C ASN A 186 17.93 -2.81 -10.59
N LEU A 187 19.25 -2.59 -10.66
CA LEU A 187 19.97 -2.01 -11.79
C LEU A 187 20.42 -3.11 -12.77
#